data_AF-A0A7H0HFZ4-F1
#
_entry.id   AF-A0A7H0HFZ4-F1
#
_cell.length_a   1.000
_cell.length_b   1.000
_cell.length_c   1.000
_cell.angle_alpha   90.00
_cell.angle_beta   90.00
_cell.angle_gamma   90.00
#
_symmetry.space_group_name_H-M   'P 1'
#
loop_
_entity.id
_entity.type
_entity.pdbx_description
1 polymer ?
#
loop_
_entity_poly.entity_id
_entity_poly.type
_entity_poly.pdbx_seq_one_letter_code
_entity_poly.pdbx_strand_id
1 'polypeptide(L)' 'MSLYAMTYRAANGKRMTRHLLAADRQAATRQAFDLAERLAGGRCGFGIAPVKKVRTCS' A
#
# COMPACT_ATOMS: atom_id res chain seq x y z
N MET A 1 7.68 -0.47 -14.39
CA MET A 1 6.67 -0.15 -13.36
C MET A 1 6.14 -1.45 -12.77
N SER A 2 6.17 -1.54 -11.45
CA SER A 2 5.78 -2.71 -10.66
C SER A 2 4.58 -2.37 -9.78
N LEU A 3 3.71 -3.37 -9.54
CA LEU A 3 2.53 -3.20 -8.70
C LEU A 3 2.85 -3.65 -7.27
N TYR A 4 2.60 -2.78 -6.31
CA TYR A 4 2.74 -3.05 -4.88
C TYR A 4 1.38 -2.97 -4.20
N ALA A 5 1.17 -3.74 -3.15
CA ALA A 5 -0.01 -3.65 -2.31
C ALA A 5 0.41 -3.10 -0.96
N MET A 6 -0.21 -2.00 -0.56
CA MET A 6 -0.14 -1.48 0.79
C MET A 6 -1.36 -1.98 1.54
N THR A 7 -1.15 -2.56 2.72
CA THR A 7 -2.22 -2.84 3.67
C THR A 7 -2.10 -1.94 4.89
N TYR A 8 -3.20 -1.33 5.31
CA TYR A 8 -3.27 -0.46 6.48
C TYR A 8 -4.59 -0.68 7.24
N ARG A 9 -4.64 -0.32 8.52
CA ARG A 9 -5.91 -0.23 9.26
C ARG A 9 -6.43 1.20 9.17
N ALA A 10 -7.64 1.37 8.65
CA ALA A 10 -8.33 2.64 8.69
C ALA A 10 -8.82 2.95 10.12
N ALA A 11 -9.17 4.22 10.39
CA ALA A 11 -9.66 4.67 11.70
C ALA A 11 -10.89 3.89 12.20
N ASN A 12 -11.67 3.31 11.30
CA ASN A 12 -12.81 2.44 11.61
C ASN A 12 -12.41 0.99 11.97
N GLY A 13 -11.11 0.71 12.17
CA GLY A 13 -10.57 -0.61 12.50
C GLY A 13 -10.52 -1.59 11.34
N LYS A 14 -11.06 -1.26 10.15
CA LYS A 14 -11.05 -2.15 8.99
C LYS A 14 -9.67 -2.17 8.35
N ARG A 15 -9.22 -3.37 7.96
CA ARG A 15 -8.02 -3.56 7.16
C ARG A 15 -8.35 -3.24 5.71
N MET A 16 -7.65 -2.26 5.15
CA MET A 16 -7.76 -1.82 3.76
C MET A 16 -6.52 -2.28 3.00
N THR A 17 -6.72 -2.67 1.74
CA THR A 17 -5.63 -2.96 0.80
C THR A 17 -5.71 -1.97 -0.36
N ARG A 18 -4.61 -1.27 -0.64
CA ARG A 18 -4.49 -0.29 -1.73
C ARG A 18 -3.37 -0.73 -2.66
N HIS A 19 -3.65 -0.75 -3.95
CA HIS A 19 -2.62 -0.99 -4.97
C HIS A 19 -1.87 0.31 -5.28
N LEU A 20 -0.55 0.23 -5.31
CA LEU A 20 0.38 1.32 -5.60
C LEU A 20 1.19 0.95 -6.84
N LEU A 21 1.13 1.81 -7.84
CA LEU A 21 1.98 1.73 -9.03
C LEU A 21 3.25 2.55 -8.79
N ALA A 22 4.38 1.86 -8.72
CA ALA A 22 5.67 2.49 -8.46
C ALA A 22 6.75 1.94 -9.39
N ALA A 23 7.82 2.71 -9.62
CA ALA A 23 8.97 2.25 -10.38
C ALA A 23 9.70 1.12 -9.66
N ASP A 24 9.85 1.26 -8.34
CA ASP A 24 10.62 0.38 -7.46
C ASP A 24 10.01 0.33 -6.04
N ARG A 25 10.57 -0.53 -5.18
CA ARG A 25 10.08 -0.75 -3.81
C ARG A 25 10.22 0.50 -2.93
N GLN A 26 11.26 1.31 -3.14
CA GLN A 26 11.50 2.51 -2.35
C GLN A 26 10.48 3.60 -2.70
N ALA A 27 10.19 3.78 -3.99
CA ALA A 27 9.11 4.64 -4.46
C ALA A 27 7.73 4.19 -3.93
N ALA A 28 7.44 2.88 -3.96
CA ALA A 28 6.21 2.34 -3.34
C ALA A 28 6.14 2.61 -1.84
N THR A 29 7.30 2.54 -1.16
CA THR A 29 7.41 2.82 0.27
C THR A 29 7.12 4.28 0.59
N ARG A 30 7.68 5.21 -0.18
CA ARG A 30 7.38 6.65 -0.02
C ARG A 30 5.90 6.95 -0.25
N GLN A 31 5.29 6.38 -1.29
CA GLN A 31 3.86 6.56 -1.54
C GLN A 31 2.99 6.00 -0.41
N ALA A 32 3.36 4.85 0.15
CA ALA A 32 2.65 4.28 1.28
C ALA A 32 2.81 5.09 2.56
N PHE A 33 4.00 5.65 2.83
CA PHE A 33 4.23 6.56 3.96
C PHE A 33 3.38 7.83 3.83
N ASP A 34 3.42 8.52 2.68
CA ASP A 34 2.59 9.71 2.42
C ASP A 34 1.11 9.41 2.62
N LEU A 35 0.63 8.28 2.10
CA LEU A 35 -0.76 7.85 2.28
C LEU A 35 -1.08 7.58 3.75
N ALA A 36 -0.19 6.90 4.48
CA ALA A 36 -0.37 6.61 5.90
C ALA A 36 -0.39 7.88 6.75
N GLU A 37 0.46 8.87 6.46
CA GLU A 37 0.45 10.17 7.14
C GLU A 37 -0.88 10.89 6.92
N ARG A 38 -1.39 10.92 5.68
CA ARG A 38 -2.68 11.54 5.33
C ARG A 38 -3.87 10.84 5.97
N LEU A 39 -3.81 9.51 6.12
CA LEU A 39 -4.91 8.71 6.64
C LEU A 39 -4.96 8.66 8.17
N ALA A 40 -3.81 8.73 8.83
CA ALA A 40 -3.70 8.44 10.27
C ALA A 40 -3.22 9.62 11.11
N GLY A 41 -2.88 10.76 10.51
CA GLY A 41 -2.15 11.82 11.21
C GLY A 41 -0.87 11.30 11.87
N GLY A 42 -0.26 10.24 11.30
CA GLY A 42 0.98 9.62 11.80
C GLY A 42 0.85 8.42 12.76
N ARG A 43 -0.34 7.86 13.04
CA ARG A 43 -0.50 6.80 14.07
C ARG A 43 -0.80 5.37 13.60
N CYS A 44 -0.86 5.08 12.30
CA CYS A 44 -1.20 3.73 11.81
C CYS A 44 0.01 2.96 11.27
N GLY A 45 0.22 1.74 11.76
CA GLY A 45 1.14 0.78 11.16
C GLY A 45 0.63 0.31 9.79
N PHE A 46 1.48 0.35 8.78
CA PHE A 46 1.19 -0.14 7.43
C PHE A 46 2.29 -1.09 6.95
N GLY A 47 1.91 -2.01 6.06
CA GLY A 47 2.82 -2.98 5.46
C GLY A 47 2.71 -2.97 3.94
N ILE A 48 3.84 -3.11 3.25
CA ILE A 48 3.93 -3.10 1.79
C ILE A 48 4.47 -4.43 1.31
N ALA A 49 3.73 -5.08 0.42
CA ALA A 49 4.13 -6.31 -0.23
C ALA A 49 4.13 -6.11 -1.76
N PRO A 50 5.09 -6.70 -2.49
CA PRO A 50 5.00 -6.75 -3.94
C PRO A 50 3.78 -7.62 -4.33
N VAL A 51 2.96 -7.13 -5.26
CA VAL A 51 1.87 -7.95 -5.81
C VAL A 51 2.49 -8.79 -6.91
N LYS A 52 2.62 -10.10 -6.69
CA LYS A 52 2.87 -11.00 -7.81
C LYS A 52 1.69 -10.84 -8.77
N LYS A 53 1.96 -10.49 -10.03
CA LYS A 53 0.96 -10.57 -11.11
C LYS A 53 0.50 -12.02 -11.18
N VAL A 54 -0.56 -12.38 -10.45
CA VAL A 54 -1.30 -13.58 -10.77
C VAL A 54 -1.97 -13.24 -12.10
N ARG A 55 -1.51 -13.87 -13.18
CA ARG A 55 -2.26 -13.92 -14.44
C ARG A 55 -3.56 -14.66 -14.14
N THR A 56 -4.56 -13.95 -13.63
CA THR A 56 -5.95 -14.38 -13.80
C THR A 56 -6.43 -13.64 -15.03
N CYS A 57 -6.07 -14.18 -16.20
CA CYS A 57 -6.84 -13.94 -17.40
C CYS A 57 -8.14 -14.73 -17.19
N SER A 58 -9.25 -14.01 -17.01
CA SER A 58 -10.59 -14.55 -17.24
C SER A 58 -10.84 -14.65 -18.74
#